data_AF-R7NFJ4-F1
#
_entry.id   AF-R7NFJ4-F1
#
_cell.length_a   1.000
_cell.length_b   1.000
_cell.length_c   1.000
_cell.angle_alpha   90.00
_cell.angle_beta   90.00
_cell.angle_gamma   90.00
#
_symmetry.space_group_name_H-M   'P 1'
#
loop_
_entity.id
_entity.type
_entity.pdbx_description
1 polymer ?
#
loop_
_entity_poly.entity_id
_entity_poly.type
_entity_poly.pdbx_seq_one_letter_code
_entity_poly.pdbx_strand_id
1 'polypeptide(L)'
;MNYGIKLKDLRDLYELTQEDIAQILNIARSTYNQYEQQYDIIPIKHLNHLCNHFKISIDYVFNFTEIKRYKDEINKIDTKISGERLKSLRKEFNLTQNKLAKQLNIAHSIISEYEHGNFPISTATLYSLSEKFSISSDYLLGKTNKVKYLNKEKELVH
;
A
#
# COMPACT_ATOMS: atom_id res chain seq x y z
N MET A 1 8.19 7.82 -4.52
CA MET A 1 7.38 6.63 -4.87
C MET A 1 7.53 6.39 -6.35
N ASN A 2 7.90 5.20 -6.82
CA ASN A 2 8.08 4.95 -8.27
C ASN A 2 7.08 3.90 -8.84
N TYR A 3 5.90 3.80 -8.23
CA TYR A 3 4.90 2.80 -8.64
C TYR A 3 4.26 3.11 -10.00
N GLY A 4 4.28 4.37 -10.47
CA GLY A 4 3.66 4.75 -11.74
C GLY A 4 4.29 4.03 -12.94
N ILE A 5 5.62 3.93 -12.94
CA ILE A 5 6.38 3.12 -13.92
C ILE A 5 5.96 1.65 -13.82
N LYS A 6 5.88 1.11 -12.60
CA LYS A 6 5.46 -0.29 -12.39
C LYS A 6 4.05 -0.58 -12.91
N LEU A 7 3.12 0.37 -12.76
CA LEU A 7 1.76 0.25 -13.32
C LEU A 7 1.80 0.20 -14.84
N LYS A 8 2.62 1.05 -15.47
CA LYS A 8 2.84 1.05 -16.92
C LYS A 8 3.47 -0.27 -17.38
N ASP A 9 4.51 -0.75 -16.70
CA ASP A 9 5.18 -2.01 -17.04
C ASP A 9 4.21 -3.21 -16.95
N LEU A 10 3.36 -3.23 -15.93
CA LEU A 10 2.31 -4.24 -15.79
C LEU A 10 1.33 -4.15 -16.95
N ARG A 11 0.85 -2.95 -17.27
CA ARG A 11 -0.07 -2.73 -18.36
C ARG A 11 0.51 -3.21 -19.70
N ASP A 12 1.76 -2.85 -19.99
CA ASP A 12 2.47 -3.26 -21.22
C ASP A 12 2.71 -4.79 -21.24
N LEU A 13 3.04 -5.41 -20.10
CA LEU A 13 3.22 -6.87 -19.96
C LEU A 13 1.94 -7.66 -20.28
N TYR A 14 0.77 -7.12 -19.95
CA TYR A 14 -0.53 -7.73 -20.23
C TYR A 14 -1.17 -7.23 -21.54
N GLU A 15 -0.42 -6.46 -22.34
CA GLU A 15 -0.89 -5.89 -23.63
C GLU A 15 -2.16 -5.03 -23.50
N LEU A 16 -2.32 -4.34 -22.37
CA LEU A 16 -3.47 -3.49 -22.09
C LEU A 16 -3.21 -2.03 -22.45
N THR A 17 -4.27 -1.30 -22.81
CA THR A 17 -4.23 0.15 -22.99
C THR A 17 -4.60 0.87 -21.70
N GLN A 18 -4.28 2.17 -21.63
CA GLN A 18 -4.71 3.00 -20.49
C GLN A 18 -6.24 3.06 -20.38
N GLU A 19 -6.95 2.89 -21.50
CA GLU A 19 -8.42 2.81 -21.54
C GLU A 19 -8.90 1.53 -20.85
N ASP A 20 -8.27 0.39 -21.11
CA ASP A 20 -8.65 -0.89 -20.50
C ASP A 20 -8.50 -0.85 -18.98
N ILE A 21 -7.40 -0.28 -18.47
CA ILE A 21 -7.22 -0.13 -17.02
C ILE A 21 -8.24 0.84 -16.42
N ALA A 22 -8.55 1.93 -17.12
CA ALA A 22 -9.55 2.88 -16.67
C ALA A 22 -10.94 2.24 -16.59
N GLN A 23 -11.29 1.39 -17.55
CA GLN A 23 -12.53 0.58 -17.52
C GLN A 23 -12.54 -0.41 -16.34
N ILE A 24 -11.43 -1.13 -16.11
CA ILE A 24 -11.30 -2.03 -14.95
C ILE A 24 -11.52 -1.28 -13.63
N LEU A 25 -10.99 -0.07 -13.52
CA LEU A 25 -11.10 0.76 -12.33
C LEU A 25 -12.38 1.58 -12.25
N ASN A 26 -13.19 1.61 -13.31
CA ASN A 26 -14.36 2.46 -13.49
C ASN A 26 -14.05 3.95 -13.25
N ILE A 27 -13.01 4.46 -13.92
CA ILE A 27 -12.56 5.86 -13.90
C ILE A 27 -12.32 6.37 -15.32
N ALA A 28 -12.11 7.67 -15.49
CA ALA A 28 -11.72 8.21 -16.79
C ALA A 28 -10.28 7.82 -17.13
N ARG A 29 -10.01 7.56 -18.41
CA ARG A 29 -8.64 7.30 -18.92
C ARG A 29 -7.66 8.41 -18.58
N SER A 30 -8.11 9.67 -18.59
CA SER A 30 -7.30 10.82 -18.18
C SER A 30 -6.85 10.70 -16.72
N THR A 31 -7.71 10.22 -15.83
CA THR A 31 -7.41 9.98 -14.41
C THR A 31 -6.35 8.89 -14.27
N TYR A 32 -6.51 7.75 -14.95
CA TYR A 32 -5.49 6.69 -14.90
C TYR A 32 -4.13 7.16 -15.44
N ASN A 33 -4.13 7.97 -16.50
CA ASN A 33 -2.90 8.58 -17.02
C ASN A 33 -2.22 9.48 -15.96
N GLN A 34 -2.98 10.23 -15.14
CA GLN A 34 -2.39 11.00 -14.04
C GLN A 34 -1.68 10.09 -13.01
N TYR A 35 -2.22 8.89 -12.76
CA TYR A 35 -1.62 7.92 -11.84
C TYR A 35 -0.32 7.31 -12.39
N GLU A 36 -0.27 6.95 -13.68
CA GLU A 36 0.97 6.45 -14.31
C GLU A 36 2.08 7.52 -14.31
N GLN A 37 1.71 8.77 -14.60
CA GLN A 37 2.64 9.91 -14.58
C GLN A 37 2.95 10.40 -13.16
N GLN A 38 2.26 9.89 -12.15
CA GLN A 38 2.35 10.32 -10.75
C GLN A 38 2.06 11.81 -10.52
N TYR A 39 1.27 12.43 -11.41
CA TYR A 39 0.68 13.74 -11.16
C TYR A 39 -0.40 13.67 -10.09
N ASP A 40 -1.03 12.51 -9.91
CA ASP A 40 -1.93 12.22 -8.80
C ASP A 40 -1.63 10.84 -8.19
N ILE A 41 -1.97 10.68 -6.91
CA ILE A 41 -1.74 9.45 -6.17
C ILE A 41 -2.96 8.54 -6.32
N ILE A 42 -2.75 7.32 -6.79
CA ILE A 42 -3.83 6.34 -6.92
C ILE A 42 -4.45 6.06 -5.54
N PRO A 43 -5.77 6.23 -5.34
CA PRO A 43 -6.41 5.89 -4.07
C PRO A 43 -6.28 4.40 -3.76
N ILE A 44 -6.12 4.06 -2.48
CA ILE A 44 -5.81 2.69 -2.06
C ILE A 44 -6.86 1.65 -2.52
N LYS A 45 -8.12 2.07 -2.65
CA LYS A 45 -9.20 1.22 -3.16
C LYS A 45 -8.97 0.83 -4.63
N HIS A 46 -8.59 1.78 -5.49
CA HIS A 46 -8.28 1.51 -6.88
C HIS A 46 -6.99 0.69 -7.02
N LEU A 47 -5.97 1.00 -6.22
CA LEU A 47 -4.73 0.21 -6.19
C LEU A 47 -5.01 -1.25 -5.82
N ASN A 48 -5.81 -1.49 -4.78
CA ASN A 48 -6.19 -2.85 -4.39
C ASN A 48 -7.01 -3.55 -5.47
N HIS A 49 -7.92 -2.84 -6.15
CA HIS A 49 -8.69 -3.42 -7.25
C HIS A 49 -7.76 -3.86 -8.39
N LEU A 50 -6.80 -3.03 -8.77
CA LEU A 50 -5.81 -3.34 -9.79
C LEU A 50 -4.92 -4.52 -9.39
N CYS A 51 -4.44 -4.55 -8.15
CA CYS A 51 -3.65 -5.66 -7.60
C CYS A 51 -4.42 -6.99 -7.66
N ASN A 52 -5.71 -6.98 -7.30
CA ASN A 52 -6.56 -8.15 -7.39
C ASN A 52 -6.76 -8.62 -8.82
N HIS A 53 -6.95 -7.70 -9.77
CA HIS A 53 -7.13 -8.02 -11.19
C HIS A 53 -5.91 -8.74 -11.75
N PHE A 54 -4.71 -8.19 -11.54
CA PHE A 54 -3.45 -8.78 -12.00
C PHE A 54 -2.95 -9.95 -11.15
N LYS A 55 -3.67 -10.26 -10.06
CA LYS A 55 -3.27 -11.24 -9.05
C LYS A 55 -1.86 -10.96 -8.50
N ILE A 56 -1.57 -9.70 -8.21
CA ILE A 56 -0.30 -9.25 -7.64
C ILE A 56 -0.47 -8.60 -6.27
N SER A 57 0.60 -8.53 -5.50
CA SER A 57 0.71 -7.89 -4.20
C SER A 57 0.98 -6.39 -4.35
N ILE A 58 0.56 -5.60 -3.35
CA ILE A 58 0.87 -4.17 -3.30
C ILE A 58 2.37 -3.98 -3.05
N ASP A 59 2.99 -4.89 -2.31
CA ASP A 59 4.45 -4.92 -2.10
C ASP A 59 5.22 -4.98 -3.42
N TYR A 60 4.74 -5.79 -4.37
CA TYR A 60 5.34 -5.90 -5.71
C TYR A 60 5.15 -4.61 -6.52
N VAL A 61 3.98 -3.98 -6.43
CA VAL A 61 3.69 -2.70 -7.12
C VAL A 61 4.56 -1.56 -6.58
N PHE A 62 4.81 -1.55 -5.28
CA PHE A 62 5.73 -0.61 -4.65
C PHE A 62 7.21 -0.97 -4.81
N ASN A 63 7.50 -2.08 -5.48
CA ASN A 63 8.85 -2.57 -5.74
C ASN A 63 9.64 -2.87 -4.44
N PHE A 64 8.94 -3.32 -3.40
CA PHE A 64 9.56 -3.78 -2.16
C PHE A 64 9.86 -5.29 -2.16
N THR A 65 9.30 -6.03 -3.11
CA THR A 65 9.54 -7.48 -3.27
C THR A 65 9.45 -7.89 -4.74
N GLU A 66 10.18 -8.94 -5.09
CA GLU A 66 10.03 -9.65 -6.38
C GLU A 66 8.86 -10.65 -6.36
N ILE A 67 8.29 -10.93 -5.18
CA ILE A 67 7.18 -11.86 -5.02
C ILE A 67 5.90 -11.23 -5.56
N LYS A 68 5.49 -11.67 -6.76
CA LYS A 68 4.27 -11.19 -7.42
C LYS A 68 3.02 -11.38 -6.54
N ARG A 69 2.82 -12.54 -5.90
CA ARG A 69 1.63 -12.82 -5.08
C ARG A 69 1.96 -13.70 -3.88
N TYR A 70 1.31 -13.46 -2.75
CA TYR A 70 1.39 -14.37 -1.60
C TYR A 70 0.32 -15.47 -1.69
N LYS A 71 0.65 -16.69 -1.24
CA LYS A 71 -0.27 -17.85 -1.30
C LYS A 71 -1.56 -17.62 -0.52
N ASP A 72 -1.52 -16.83 0.54
CA ASP A 72 -2.65 -16.56 1.45
C ASP A 72 -3.22 -15.14 1.27
N GLU A 73 -2.98 -14.52 0.12
CA GLU A 73 -3.41 -13.14 -0.11
C GLU A 73 -4.94 -13.02 -0.19
N ILE A 74 -5.50 -12.22 0.70
CA ILE A 74 -6.91 -11.84 0.77
C ILE A 74 -7.12 -10.62 -0.13
N ASN A 75 -8.11 -10.68 -1.01
CA ASN A 75 -8.38 -9.62 -1.98
C ASN A 75 -9.06 -8.36 -1.37
N LYS A 76 -9.46 -8.41 -0.10
CA LYS A 76 -10.19 -7.34 0.58
C LYS A 76 -9.33 -6.68 1.65
N ILE A 77 -9.32 -5.34 1.65
CA ILE A 77 -8.73 -4.55 2.73
C ILE A 77 -9.70 -4.57 3.91
N ASP A 78 -9.21 -4.96 5.08
CA ASP A 78 -9.93 -4.85 6.34
C ASP A 78 -9.37 -3.66 7.13
N THR A 79 -10.16 -2.60 7.24
CA THR A 79 -9.72 -1.36 7.91
C THR A 79 -9.54 -1.53 9.41
N LYS A 80 -10.29 -2.43 10.06
CA LYS A 80 -10.13 -2.71 11.49
C LYS A 80 -8.82 -3.42 11.76
N ILE A 81 -8.55 -4.49 11.01
CA ILE A 81 -7.27 -5.22 11.10
C ILE A 81 -6.11 -4.29 10.76
N SER A 82 -6.27 -3.45 9.73
CA SER A 82 -5.23 -2.48 9.35
C SER A 82 -4.91 -1.49 10.47
N GLY A 83 -5.94 -0.97 11.13
CA GLY A 83 -5.80 -0.06 12.27
C GLY A 83 -5.14 -0.71 13.48
N GLU A 84 -5.53 -1.95 13.81
CA GLU A 84 -4.91 -2.74 14.86
C GLU A 84 -3.43 -3.02 14.59
N ARG A 85 -3.08 -3.36 13.35
CA ARG A 85 -1.69 -3.59 12.92
C ARG A 85 -0.85 -2.33 12.97
N LEU A 86 -1.39 -1.20 12.51
CA LEU A 86 -0.73 0.10 12.59
C LEU A 86 -0.45 0.48 14.06
N LYS A 87 -1.44 0.31 14.93
CA LYS A 87 -1.29 0.57 16.37
C LYS A 87 -0.25 -0.33 17.02
N SER A 88 -0.23 -1.60 16.63
CA SER A 88 0.72 -2.59 17.13
C SER A 88 2.14 -2.26 16.69
N LEU A 89 2.33 -1.93 15.40
CA LEU A 89 3.60 -1.46 14.84
C LEU A 89 4.10 -0.22 15.58
N ARG A 90 3.22 0.76 15.79
CA ARG A 90 3.58 1.99 16.49
C ARG A 90 4.09 1.72 17.91
N LYS A 91 3.45 0.80 18.63
CA LYS A 91 3.86 0.40 19.98
C LYS A 91 5.18 -0.37 19.97
N GLU A 92 5.39 -1.25 19.00
CA GLU A 92 6.62 -2.01 18.82
C GLU A 92 7.84 -1.09 18.67
N PHE A 93 7.69 0.01 17.93
CA PHE A 93 8.73 1.03 17.77
C PHE A 93 8.72 2.12 18.86
N ASN A 94 7.97 1.94 19.96
CA ASN A 94 7.85 2.90 21.07
C ASN A 94 7.44 4.33 20.65
N LEU A 95 6.60 4.45 19.61
CA LEU A 95 6.14 5.73 19.07
C LEU A 95 4.80 6.13 19.69
N THR A 96 4.62 7.44 19.91
CA THR A 96 3.28 8.02 20.17
C THR A 96 2.59 8.30 18.83
N GLN A 97 1.26 8.42 18.83
CA GLN A 97 0.51 8.80 17.62
C GLN A 97 1.04 10.12 17.04
N ASN A 98 1.36 11.09 17.90
CA ASN A 98 1.98 12.36 17.52
C ASN A 98 3.37 12.20 16.89
N LYS A 99 4.23 11.32 17.44
CA LYS A 99 5.56 11.05 16.86
C LYS A 99 5.43 10.42 15.48
N LEU A 100 4.55 9.42 15.33
CA LEU A 100 4.30 8.77 14.05
C LEU A 100 3.73 9.75 13.01
N ALA A 101 2.76 10.58 13.41
CA ALA A 101 2.15 11.60 12.55
C ALA A 101 3.21 12.60 12.02
N LYS A 102 4.06 13.12 12.91
CA LYS A 102 5.19 14.00 12.52
C LYS A 102 6.15 13.31 11.56
N GLN A 103 6.47 12.05 11.83
CA GLN A 103 7.38 11.27 11.00
C GLN A 103 6.84 10.97 9.59
N LEU A 104 5.52 10.89 9.44
CA LEU A 104 4.84 10.66 8.16
C LEU A 104 4.35 11.96 7.52
N ASN A 105 4.62 13.10 8.15
CA ASN A 105 4.15 14.42 7.75
C ASN A 105 2.63 14.50 7.50
N ILE A 106 1.84 13.89 8.39
CA ILE A 106 0.38 13.93 8.36
C ILE A 106 -0.18 14.43 9.70
N ALA A 107 -1.43 14.88 9.69
CA ALA A 107 -2.10 15.31 10.91
C ALA A 107 -2.29 14.15 11.89
N HIS A 108 -2.16 14.44 13.19
CA HIS A 108 -2.39 13.46 14.26
C HIS A 108 -3.76 12.77 14.16
N SER A 109 -4.80 13.54 13.84
CA SER A 109 -6.16 13.04 13.66
C SER A 109 -6.22 11.90 12.65
N ILE A 110 -5.46 11.98 11.56
CA ILE A 110 -5.42 10.95 10.52
C ILE A 110 -4.86 9.63 11.04
N ILE A 111 -3.81 9.66 11.87
CA ILE A 111 -3.29 8.44 12.53
C ILE A 111 -4.33 7.82 13.45
N SER A 112 -5.04 8.65 14.22
CA SER A 112 -6.13 8.18 15.07
C SER A 112 -7.21 7.52 14.24
N GLU A 113 -7.68 8.15 13.17
CA GLU A 113 -8.70 7.60 12.27
C GLU A 113 -8.29 6.26 11.64
N TYR A 114 -7.02 6.12 11.26
CA TYR A 114 -6.48 4.85 10.76
C TYR A 114 -6.46 3.77 11.85
N GLU A 115 -5.98 4.08 13.06
CA GLU A 115 -5.91 3.11 14.17
C GLU A 115 -7.29 2.64 14.65
N HIS A 116 -8.33 3.47 14.51
CA HIS A 116 -9.71 3.07 14.82
C HIS A 116 -10.38 2.31 13.67
N GLY A 117 -9.76 2.25 12.48
CA GLY A 117 -10.31 1.58 11.31
C GLY A 117 -11.46 2.33 10.63
N ASN A 118 -11.64 3.62 10.95
CA ASN A 118 -12.68 4.48 10.35
C ASN A 118 -12.38 4.76 8.88
N PHE A 119 -11.10 4.91 8.54
CA PHE A 119 -10.62 5.16 7.18
C PHE A 119 -9.51 4.17 6.79
N PRO A 120 -9.45 3.74 5.52
CA PRO A 120 -8.32 2.97 5.03
C PRO A 120 -7.06 3.84 4.96
N ILE A 121 -5.90 3.22 5.17
CA ILE A 121 -4.60 3.88 5.07
C ILE A 121 -4.39 4.33 3.62
N SER A 122 -4.04 5.61 3.43
CA SER A 122 -3.80 6.14 2.09
C SER A 122 -2.60 5.47 1.43
N THR A 123 -2.58 5.40 0.10
CA THR A 123 -1.47 4.83 -0.67
C THR A 123 -0.13 5.49 -0.33
N ALA A 124 -0.11 6.81 -0.17
CA ALA A 124 1.09 7.55 0.18
C ALA A 124 1.59 7.19 1.59
N THR A 125 0.69 7.19 2.58
CA THR A 125 1.04 6.84 3.96
C THR A 125 1.48 5.38 4.05
N LEU A 126 0.80 4.48 3.35
CA LEU A 126 1.11 3.06 3.31
C LEU A 126 2.52 2.80 2.77
N TYR A 127 2.89 3.46 1.67
CA TYR A 127 4.24 3.37 1.13
C TYR A 127 5.27 3.90 2.13
N SER A 128 5.05 5.09 2.71
CA SER A 128 5.99 5.67 3.68
C SER A 128 6.16 4.78 4.92
N LEU A 129 5.09 4.15 5.39
CA LEU A 129 5.15 3.17 6.49
C LEU A 129 5.97 1.93 6.10
N SER A 130 5.70 1.39 4.91
CA SER A 130 6.35 0.17 4.42
C SER A 130 7.84 0.38 4.15
N GLU A 131 8.19 1.50 3.53
CA GLU A 131 9.58 1.90 3.26
C GLU A 131 10.35 2.13 4.58
N LYS A 132 9.74 2.87 5.52
CA LYS A 132 10.40 3.25 6.77
C LYS A 132 10.60 2.08 7.73
N PHE A 133 9.56 1.27 7.93
CA PHE A 133 9.57 0.17 8.88
C PHE A 133 9.91 -1.18 8.23
N SER A 134 10.19 -1.20 6.92
CA SER A 134 10.48 -2.41 6.14
C SER A 134 9.39 -3.49 6.30
N ILE A 135 8.14 -3.04 6.45
CA ILE A 135 6.96 -3.88 6.69
C ILE A 135 6.17 -4.03 5.38
N SER A 136 5.58 -5.20 5.16
CA SER A 136 4.68 -5.48 4.04
C SER A 136 3.45 -4.57 4.10
N SER A 137 3.18 -3.89 2.99
CA SER A 137 1.94 -3.17 2.73
C SER A 137 0.73 -4.11 2.78
N ASP A 138 0.85 -5.30 2.18
CA ASP A 138 -0.22 -6.29 2.21
C ASP A 138 -0.47 -6.81 3.64
N TYR A 139 0.57 -6.96 4.46
CA TYR A 139 0.38 -7.23 5.88
C TYR A 139 -0.28 -6.06 6.59
N LEU A 140 0.19 -4.83 6.38
CA LEU A 140 -0.40 -3.68 7.05
C LEU A 140 -1.89 -3.52 6.72
N LEU A 141 -2.31 -3.86 5.50
CA LEU A 141 -3.70 -3.79 5.04
C LEU A 141 -4.58 -4.98 5.45
N GLY A 142 -4.04 -5.95 6.18
CA GLY A 142 -4.77 -7.15 6.56
C GLY A 142 -4.90 -8.21 5.46
N LYS A 143 -4.17 -8.08 4.34
CA LYS A 143 -4.27 -8.98 3.18
C LYS A 143 -3.43 -10.25 3.33
N THR A 144 -2.38 -10.24 4.13
CA THR A 144 -1.57 -11.44 4.44
C THR A 144 -1.25 -11.51 5.92
N ASN A 145 -1.15 -12.72 6.47
CA ASN A 145 -0.74 -12.97 7.85
C ASN A 145 0.69 -13.53 7.95
N LYS A 146 1.29 -13.93 6.83
CA LYS A 146 2.56 -14.67 6.84
C LYS A 146 3.79 -13.78 6.65
N VAL A 147 3.66 -12.68 5.90
CA VAL A 147 4.80 -11.84 5.53
C VAL A 147 4.67 -10.51 6.24
N LYS A 148 5.22 -10.40 7.46
CA LYS A 148 5.24 -9.13 8.19
C LYS A 148 6.35 -8.22 7.63
N TYR A 149 7.61 -8.66 7.63
CA TYR A 149 8.73 -7.86 7.16
C TYR A 149 9.17 -8.29 5.76
N LEU A 150 9.48 -7.32 4.90
CA LEU A 150 9.88 -7.55 3.51
C LEU A 150 11.35 -7.94 3.38
N ASN A 151 12.18 -7.50 4.33
CA ASN A 151 13.59 -7.85 4.43
C ASN A 151 13.87 -8.44 5.82
N LYS A 152 14.34 -9.68 5.89
CA LYS A 152 14.84 -10.28 7.15
C LYS A 152 16.17 -9.67 7.63
N GLU A 153 16.78 -8.74 6.90
CA GLU A 153 18.12 -8.21 7.18
C GLU A 153 18.16 -6.84 7.89
N LYS A 154 17.03 -6.33 8.40
CA LYS A 154 17.03 -5.20 9.34
C LYS A 154 16.58 -5.61 10.76
N GLU A 155 16.92 -6.84 11.16
CA GLU A 155 17.12 -7.09 12.58
C GLU A 155 18.34 -6.28 13.04
N LEU A 156 18.11 -5.37 13.99
CA LEU A 156 19.12 -4.63 14.76
C LEU A 156 19.97 -3.62 13.97
N VAL A 157 19.49 -2.39 13.89
CA VAL A 157 20.39 -1.27 14.20
C VAL A 157 19.78 -0.53 15.39
N HIS A 158 20.53 -0.61 16.49
CA HIS A 158 20.29 -0.08 17.82
C HIS A 158 19.85 1.39 17.83
#